data_AF-A0A7X4BNX4-F1
#
_entry.id   AF-A0A7X4BNX4-F1
#
_cell.length_a   1.000
_cell.length_b   1.000
_cell.length_c   1.000
_cell.angle_alpha   90.00
_cell.angle_beta   90.00
_cell.angle_gamma   90.00
#
_symmetry.space_group_name_H-M   'P 1'
#
loop_
_entity.id
_entity.type
_entity.pdbx_description
1 polymer ?
#
loop_
_entity_poly.entity_id
_entity_poly.type
_entity_poly.pdbx_seq_one_letter_code
_entity_poly.pdbx_strand_id
1 'polypeptide(L)'
;MRMKIGYGKNYNNNSAKVDIGVKRIGDLLLFFVGIAFIFLTTAETQSQEINVAAVVRPRHIQFGEKARLDLTISGKTFIKHIEAPQFNFLPAFLAVPLDSETTPRLEANKIAVSMAWAYELIPQAIGDFTLPDIRFAYQGTPYFANPGSIRVSGTDTYVDVSTNAIHQVEAEVDTLQPYLNAPFTYTFRHLYTTVLPTREPPTPRLPTFRDFFVETLQKSPTYTQQIRGRTFWIEEYTHKLYPKKTGQIVLAPAELLLPLPQGRRTLKTKPLTLTVQPIPETGRPSHFNGAIGEYQISAEIERGWVEVGRALTLTVRISGHGNIQTVTPPTLPAIAGVIVGGPNPFEVTPASRGYVYTLTAARMGIFRVPAIAYSYFDPTRAVYATTQTAPIPVSVRPHPNDPDWIETDSSTGFGWLILLAILIVALGIGGYLWYRTGFAIPRRREPSAETGTATRKDRRKTQDTETAPGTPVSQAREVLAALVNSDTTGNATTFANALAQTLYQYLEETFGLSQRNIDTAREVCTHAGIPEPVLEGLIDLLTKCDYHRFAPVSLSTSERNTLIAGAETVINEIENHHNPHDA
;
A
#
# COMPACT_ATOMS: atom_id res chain seq x y z
N MET A 1 64.26 73.84 47.49
CA MET A 1 64.64 73.72 48.92
C MET A 1 63.50 72.99 49.63
N ARG A 2 63.66 71.80 50.22
CA ARG A 2 64.30 71.49 51.53
C ARG A 2 63.80 72.40 52.69
N MET A 3 63.53 71.95 53.92
CA MET A 3 63.30 70.61 54.51
C MET A 3 62.97 70.78 56.03
N LYS A 4 62.02 70.00 56.57
CA LYS A 4 61.92 69.50 57.98
C LYS A 4 61.90 70.42 59.25
N ILE A 5 60.87 70.16 60.08
CA ILE A 5 60.88 69.74 61.52
C ILE A 5 61.36 70.68 62.66
N GLY A 6 60.52 70.71 63.72
CA GLY A 6 60.87 70.93 65.15
C GLY A 6 59.58 71.04 65.99
N TYR A 7 59.02 70.03 66.68
CA TYR A 7 59.41 69.33 67.94
C TYR A 7 59.60 70.22 69.18
N GLY A 8 58.80 70.04 70.26
CA GLY A 8 59.17 70.61 71.58
C GLY A 8 58.17 70.73 72.75
N LYS A 9 57.82 69.60 73.41
CA LYS A 9 57.59 69.43 74.88
C LYS A 9 56.36 69.99 75.64
N ASN A 10 55.97 69.22 76.66
CA ASN A 10 54.90 69.40 77.67
C ASN A 10 55.38 70.11 78.95
N TYR A 11 54.43 70.61 79.77
CA TYR A 11 54.20 70.34 81.22
C TYR A 11 52.95 71.18 81.65
N ASN A 12 51.82 70.62 82.11
CA ASN A 12 51.47 70.26 83.51
C ASN A 12 51.74 71.40 84.54
N ASN A 13 50.88 71.73 85.53
CA ASN A 13 49.60 71.19 85.99
C ASN A 13 48.95 72.21 86.97
N ASN A 14 47.62 72.24 87.17
CA ASN A 14 47.05 72.46 88.51
C ASN A 14 45.53 72.23 88.58
N SER A 15 45.10 71.62 89.67
CA SER A 15 43.72 71.16 89.91
C SER A 15 43.11 71.80 91.16
N ALA A 16 41.84 72.19 91.08
CA ALA A 16 40.96 72.37 92.24
C ALA A 16 39.55 71.84 91.92
N LYS A 17 38.93 71.16 92.89
CA LYS A 17 37.69 70.38 92.79
C LYS A 17 36.55 71.14 93.53
N VAL A 18 35.32 71.26 92.97
CA VAL A 18 34.10 70.44 93.30
C VAL A 18 33.53 70.78 94.71
N ASP A 19 32.22 71.03 94.98
CA ASP A 19 30.98 70.83 94.19
C ASP A 19 29.76 71.72 94.55
N ILE A 20 28.77 71.70 93.64
CA ILE A 20 27.27 71.80 93.72
C ILE A 20 26.53 72.46 94.93
N GLY A 21 25.47 73.23 94.60
CA GLY A 21 24.50 73.81 95.57
C GLY A 21 23.15 74.33 95.00
N VAL A 22 22.49 73.56 94.11
CA VAL A 22 21.05 73.57 93.71
C VAL A 22 20.17 74.85 93.79
N LYS A 23 19.69 75.33 92.63
CA LYS A 23 18.36 75.97 92.44
C LYS A 23 17.89 75.80 90.98
N ARG A 24 16.82 75.04 90.72
CA ARG A 24 15.98 75.02 89.48
C ARG A 24 14.94 73.89 89.53
N ILE A 25 13.67 74.20 89.30
CA ILE A 25 12.57 73.37 88.73
C ILE A 25 11.42 74.36 88.45
N GLY A 26 10.82 74.32 87.25
CA GLY A 26 9.82 75.31 86.81
C GLY A 26 9.64 75.33 85.28
N ASP A 27 10.23 76.30 84.61
CA ASP A 27 9.89 76.65 83.21
C ASP A 27 10.64 75.88 82.10
N LEU A 28 11.16 74.68 82.37
CA LEU A 28 11.92 73.89 81.36
C LEU A 28 11.08 72.81 80.64
N LEU A 29 9.77 72.76 80.88
CA LEU A 29 8.90 71.67 80.37
C LEU A 29 8.20 71.96 79.04
N LEU A 30 8.22 73.23 78.57
CA LEU A 30 7.59 73.63 77.30
C LEU A 30 8.57 73.70 76.10
N PHE A 31 9.88 73.59 76.33
CA PHE A 31 10.89 73.63 75.25
C PHE A 31 11.22 72.24 74.67
N PHE A 32 10.99 71.16 75.42
CA PHE A 32 11.33 69.79 74.97
C PHE A 32 10.26 69.13 74.09
N VAL A 33 9.01 69.59 74.11
CA VAL A 33 7.95 69.06 73.23
C VAL A 33 8.08 69.59 71.79
N GLY A 34 8.68 70.77 71.59
CA GLY A 34 8.93 71.34 70.25
C GLY A 34 10.10 70.69 69.48
N ILE A 35 11.05 70.07 70.17
CA ILE A 35 12.24 69.45 69.55
C ILE A 35 12.00 67.97 69.22
N ALA A 36 10.95 67.36 69.78
CA ALA A 36 10.54 65.98 69.47
C ALA A 36 9.85 65.81 68.09
N PHE A 37 9.61 66.90 67.34
CA PHE A 37 8.80 66.86 66.10
C PHE A 37 9.54 67.27 64.80
N ILE A 38 10.82 67.66 64.88
CA ILE A 38 11.65 67.96 63.69
C ILE A 38 12.99 67.20 63.76
N PHE A 39 12.90 65.90 64.03
CA PHE A 39 13.88 64.92 63.58
C PHE A 39 13.17 63.82 62.76
N LEU A 40 12.25 64.24 61.89
CA LEU A 40 11.87 63.45 60.73
C LEU A 40 13.04 63.48 59.73
N THR A 41 14.10 62.73 60.03
CA THR A 41 15.10 62.38 59.04
C THR A 41 14.39 61.60 57.96
N THR A 42 14.10 62.25 56.84
CA THR A 42 13.84 61.56 55.59
C THR A 42 15.09 60.74 55.29
N ALA A 43 15.06 59.47 55.67
CA ALA A 43 15.98 58.51 55.12
C ALA A 43 15.72 58.53 53.61
N GLU A 44 16.61 59.17 52.86
CA GLU A 44 16.64 59.04 51.42
C GLU A 44 16.96 57.59 51.12
N THR A 45 15.90 56.79 50.95
CA THR A 45 16.00 55.42 50.48
C THR A 45 16.56 55.50 49.06
N GLN A 46 17.88 55.43 48.91
CA GLN A 46 18.51 55.30 47.59
C GLN A 46 18.05 53.97 47.01
N SER A 47 16.96 54.03 46.23
CA SER A 47 16.45 52.91 45.47
C SER A 47 17.56 52.44 44.55
N GLN A 48 18.11 51.26 44.84
CA GLN A 48 19.07 50.61 43.95
C GLN A 48 18.30 50.20 42.70
N GLU A 49 18.50 50.94 41.61
CA GLU A 49 17.87 50.63 40.32
C GLU A 49 18.48 49.34 39.77
N ILE A 50 17.74 48.25 39.93
CA ILE A 50 18.07 46.91 39.47
C ILE A 50 17.32 46.65 38.16
N ASN A 51 18.07 46.30 37.13
CA ASN A 51 17.56 45.91 35.82
C ASN A 51 17.76 44.41 35.62
N VAL A 52 16.70 43.71 35.20
CA VAL A 52 16.74 42.29 34.85
C VAL A 52 16.33 42.09 33.38
N ALA A 53 16.94 41.11 32.71
CA ALA A 53 16.52 40.69 31.39
C ALA A 53 16.62 39.16 31.23
N ALA A 54 15.75 38.64 30.37
CA ALA A 54 15.75 37.25 29.93
C ALA A 54 15.54 37.25 28.42
N VAL A 55 16.39 36.54 27.67
CA VAL A 55 16.34 36.51 26.20
C VAL A 55 16.59 35.11 25.68
N VAL A 56 15.61 34.53 24.99
CA VAL A 56 15.77 33.24 24.30
C VAL A 56 16.18 33.45 22.84
N ARG A 57 17.19 32.71 22.36
CA ARG A 57 17.70 32.74 20.98
C ARG A 57 18.09 31.33 20.49
N PRO A 58 17.67 30.92 19.29
CA PRO A 58 16.63 31.54 18.45
C PRO A 58 15.22 31.33 19.04
N ARG A 59 14.26 32.16 18.63
CA ARG A 59 12.83 32.04 19.03
C ARG A 59 12.05 30.99 18.22
N HIS A 60 12.70 30.34 17.27
CA HIS A 60 12.17 29.24 16.49
C HIS A 60 13.26 28.18 16.39
N ILE A 61 12.93 26.97 16.83
CA ILE A 61 13.77 25.78 16.74
C ILE A 61 12.95 24.60 16.22
N GLN A 62 13.62 23.53 15.84
CA GLN A 62 13.02 22.23 15.56
C GLN A 62 13.01 21.34 16.81
N PHE A 63 12.16 20.32 16.80
CA PHE A 63 12.21 19.24 17.78
C PHE A 63 13.52 18.44 17.62
N GLY A 64 14.45 18.63 18.56
CA GLY A 64 15.81 18.09 18.55
C GLY A 64 16.91 19.15 18.40
N GLU A 65 16.56 20.37 17.99
CA GLU A 65 17.43 21.55 18.10
C GLU A 65 17.36 22.15 19.51
N LYS A 66 18.27 23.08 19.80
CA LYS A 66 18.50 23.68 21.12
C LYS A 66 18.40 25.20 21.02
N ALA A 67 17.81 25.86 22.01
CA ALA A 67 17.86 27.32 22.14
C ALA A 67 18.72 27.73 23.35
N ARG A 68 19.40 28.87 23.27
CA ARG A 68 20.09 29.49 24.40
C ARG A 68 19.16 30.50 25.07
N LEU A 69 19.02 30.41 26.39
CA LEU A 69 18.34 31.39 27.23
C LEU A 69 19.39 32.16 28.02
N ASP A 70 19.60 33.42 27.65
CA ASP A 70 20.50 34.35 28.33
C ASP A 70 19.72 35.10 29.41
N LEU A 71 20.19 35.06 30.66
CA LEU A 71 19.68 35.81 31.79
C LEU A 71 20.70 36.85 32.25
N THR A 72 20.26 38.07 32.54
CA THR A 72 21.12 39.09 33.14
C THR A 72 20.42 39.85 34.26
N ILE A 73 21.21 40.22 35.28
CA ILE A 73 20.84 41.20 36.30
C ILE A 73 21.98 42.22 36.41
N SER A 74 21.63 43.50 36.43
CA SER A 74 22.59 44.60 36.56
C SER A 74 22.02 45.72 37.43
N GLY A 75 22.90 46.54 37.99
CA GLY A 75 22.48 47.66 38.84
C GLY A 75 23.59 48.69 39.01
N LYS A 76 23.18 49.94 39.30
CA LYS A 76 24.06 51.13 39.37
C LYS A 76 25.02 51.14 40.57
N THR A 77 24.93 50.13 41.44
CA THR A 77 25.80 49.91 42.60
C THR A 77 26.02 48.42 42.82
N PHE A 78 26.94 48.06 43.72
CA PHE A 78 27.35 46.68 43.97
C PHE A 78 26.15 45.78 44.27
N ILE A 79 26.05 44.69 43.51
CA ILE A 79 25.07 43.62 43.72
C ILE A 79 25.77 42.52 44.49
N LYS A 80 25.26 42.18 45.68
CA LYS A 80 25.68 40.96 46.39
C LYS A 80 25.37 39.75 45.51
N HIS A 81 26.33 38.85 45.34
CA HIS A 81 26.17 37.61 44.57
C HIS A 81 24.84 36.90 44.94
N ILE A 82 24.02 36.65 43.92
CA ILE A 82 22.80 35.85 44.00
C ILE A 82 23.03 34.51 43.28
N GLU A 83 22.38 33.46 43.77
CA GLU A 83 22.34 32.18 43.08
C GLU A 83 21.55 32.30 41.77
N ALA A 84 21.85 31.41 40.82
CA ALA A 84 21.16 31.37 39.55
C ALA A 84 19.66 31.02 39.74
N PRO A 85 18.73 31.61 38.97
CA PRO A 85 17.30 31.28 39.08
C PRO A 85 17.04 29.78 38.86
N GLN A 86 16.19 29.17 39.70
CA GLN A 86 15.82 27.75 39.60
C GLN A 86 14.60 27.55 38.69
N PHE A 87 14.66 26.54 37.80
CA PHE A 87 13.68 26.31 36.75
C PHE A 87 12.79 25.08 37.03
N ASN A 88 11.73 25.27 37.83
CA ASN A 88 10.81 24.17 38.19
C ASN A 88 9.49 24.16 37.37
N PHE A 89 9.43 24.85 36.23
CA PHE A 89 8.15 25.17 35.55
C PHE A 89 8.18 25.14 34.02
N LEU A 90 9.18 24.53 33.38
CA LEU A 90 9.23 24.35 31.92
C LEU A 90 8.92 22.88 31.52
N PRO A 91 7.68 22.39 31.64
CA PRO A 91 7.37 20.99 31.31
C PRO A 91 7.61 20.65 29.83
N ALA A 92 7.66 21.66 28.95
CA ALA A 92 7.98 21.52 27.54
C ALA A 92 9.48 21.63 27.20
N PHE A 93 10.37 21.95 28.16
CA PHE A 93 11.80 22.11 27.92
C PHE A 93 12.66 21.60 29.09
N LEU A 94 13.60 20.71 28.79
CA LEU A 94 14.70 20.43 29.70
C LEU A 94 15.71 21.59 29.62
N ALA A 95 15.91 22.30 30.73
CA ALA A 95 16.85 23.40 30.84
C ALA A 95 18.17 22.94 31.47
N VAL A 96 19.29 23.04 30.74
CA VAL A 96 20.62 22.64 31.19
C VAL A 96 21.50 23.89 31.40
N PRO A 97 22.13 24.12 32.56
CA PRO A 97 23.03 25.26 32.75
C PRO A 97 24.29 25.13 31.89
N LEU A 98 24.70 26.23 31.25
CA LEU A 98 25.91 26.32 30.41
C LEU A 98 27.06 27.04 31.12
N ASP A 99 26.89 28.34 31.36
CA ASP A 99 27.90 29.24 31.88
C ASP A 99 27.29 30.29 32.84
N SER A 100 28.15 30.89 33.66
CA SER A 100 27.81 32.05 34.48
C SER A 100 28.99 33.01 34.55
N GLU A 101 28.70 34.31 34.47
CA GLU A 101 29.71 35.37 34.45
C GLU A 101 29.31 36.50 35.41
N THR A 102 30.30 37.19 35.99
CA THR A 102 30.09 38.38 36.81
C THR A 102 31.08 39.45 36.40
N THR A 103 30.59 40.53 35.79
CA THR A 103 31.40 41.63 35.27
C THR A 103 31.24 42.89 36.12
N PRO A 104 32.31 43.34 36.82
CA PRO A 104 32.30 44.63 37.50
C PRO A 104 32.53 45.77 36.50
N ARG A 105 31.84 46.90 36.71
CA ARG A 105 31.98 48.14 35.94
C ARG A 105 32.08 49.33 36.90
N LEU A 106 32.79 50.38 36.49
CA LEU A 106 32.89 51.61 37.27
C LEU A 106 31.97 52.68 36.67
N GLU A 107 30.92 53.07 37.39
CA GLU A 107 29.98 54.12 36.97
C GLU A 107 29.88 55.20 38.06
N ALA A 108 30.11 56.46 37.71
CA ALA A 108 29.95 57.62 38.61
C ALA A 108 30.55 57.44 40.02
N ASN A 109 31.79 56.91 40.09
CA ASN A 109 32.53 56.63 41.33
C ASN A 109 31.89 55.53 42.23
N LYS A 110 31.02 54.69 41.68
CA LYS A 110 30.45 53.49 42.30
C LYS A 110 30.79 52.25 41.45
N ILE A 111 30.92 51.09 42.09
CA ILE A 111 31.10 49.82 41.38
C ILE A 111 29.71 49.27 41.04
N ALA A 112 29.35 49.30 39.76
CA ALA A 112 28.21 48.55 39.21
C ALA A 112 28.65 47.09 38.98
N VAL A 113 27.72 46.15 39.13
CA VAL A 113 27.98 44.72 38.85
C VAL A 113 26.88 44.20 37.94
N SER A 114 27.26 43.49 36.88
CA SER A 114 26.35 42.73 36.04
C SER A 114 26.65 41.24 36.22
N MET A 115 25.63 40.46 36.58
CA MET A 115 25.71 39.00 36.62
C MET A 115 24.92 38.44 35.43
N ALA A 116 25.46 37.39 34.81
CA ALA A 116 24.85 36.71 33.68
C ALA A 116 24.87 35.19 33.87
N TRP A 117 23.86 34.52 33.35
CA TRP A 117 23.76 33.06 33.29
C TRP A 117 23.21 32.66 31.94
N ALA A 118 23.68 31.55 31.37
CA ALA A 118 23.03 30.95 30.21
C ALA A 118 22.58 29.51 30.43
N TYR A 119 21.46 29.19 29.80
CA TYR A 119 20.84 27.87 29.82
C TYR A 119 20.60 27.37 28.41
N GLU A 120 20.83 26.09 28.19
CA GLU A 120 20.42 25.38 26.99
C GLU A 120 19.01 24.83 27.20
N LEU A 121 18.07 25.21 26.34
CA LEU A 121 16.69 24.73 26.34
C LEU A 121 16.53 23.63 25.28
N ILE A 122 16.23 22.41 25.74
CA ILE A 122 16.03 21.22 24.92
C ILE A 122 14.53 20.89 24.87
N PRO A 123 13.84 21.04 23.74
CA PRO A 123 12.40 20.86 23.64
C PRO A 123 11.96 19.42 23.89
N GLN A 124 10.88 19.24 24.65
CA GLN A 124 10.25 17.96 24.98
C GLN A 124 8.93 17.74 24.22
N ALA A 125 8.40 18.77 23.55
CA ALA A 125 7.20 18.69 22.72
C ALA A 125 7.28 19.63 21.50
N ILE A 126 6.46 19.38 20.48
CA ILE A 126 6.24 20.26 19.31
C ILE A 126 5.09 21.22 19.63
N GLY A 127 5.22 22.50 19.29
CA GLY A 127 4.17 23.49 19.56
C GLY A 127 4.69 24.93 19.65
N ASP A 128 3.77 25.85 19.91
CA ASP A 128 4.08 27.23 20.30
C ASP A 128 4.04 27.34 21.82
N PHE A 129 5.18 27.65 22.44
CA PHE A 129 5.31 27.71 23.89
C PHE A 129 5.61 29.14 24.35
N THR A 130 4.74 29.69 25.18
CA THR A 130 5.05 30.90 25.95
C THR A 130 5.92 30.51 27.13
N LEU A 131 7.13 31.08 27.23
CA LEU A 131 7.98 30.87 28.39
C LEU A 131 7.49 31.80 29.53
N PRO A 132 7.25 31.28 30.74
CA PRO A 132 6.81 32.08 31.88
C PRO A 132 7.91 33.00 32.42
N ASP A 133 7.49 33.98 33.23
CA ASP A 133 8.37 34.99 33.82
C ASP A 133 9.43 34.39 34.74
N ILE A 134 10.68 34.83 34.57
CA ILE A 134 11.82 34.38 35.35
C ILE A 134 12.01 35.33 36.53
N ARG A 135 11.93 34.78 37.75
CA ARG A 135 12.05 35.51 39.00
C ARG A 135 13.51 35.56 39.47
N PHE A 136 14.03 36.77 39.65
CA PHE A 136 15.28 37.06 40.34
C PHE A 136 14.94 37.56 41.75
N ALA A 137 15.57 37.01 42.79
CA ALA A 137 15.36 37.45 44.17
C ALA A 137 16.58 38.23 44.67
N TYR A 138 16.41 39.52 44.95
CA TYR A 138 17.50 40.38 45.43
C TYR A 138 17.03 41.24 46.62
N GLN A 139 17.75 41.14 47.74
CA GLN A 139 17.43 41.82 49.01
C GLN A 139 15.97 41.62 49.51
N GLY A 140 15.35 40.48 49.19
CA GLY A 140 13.95 40.18 49.53
C GLY A 140 12.93 40.68 48.49
N THR A 141 13.32 41.57 47.59
CA THR A 141 12.49 42.06 46.49
C THR A 141 12.54 41.09 45.30
N PRO A 142 11.39 40.67 44.75
CA PRO A 142 11.34 39.90 43.51
C PRO A 142 11.36 40.82 42.28
N TYR A 143 12.23 40.52 41.33
CA TYR A 143 12.27 41.12 39.99
C TYR A 143 11.92 40.05 38.96
N PHE A 144 11.26 40.43 37.86
CA PHE A 144 10.77 39.49 36.85
C PHE A 144 11.23 39.91 35.45
N ALA A 145 11.62 38.93 34.63
CA ALA A 145 11.91 39.15 33.21
C ALA A 145 11.23 38.07 32.35
N ASN A 146 10.56 38.49 31.27
CA ASN A 146 9.87 37.59 30.35
C ASN A 146 10.74 37.33 29.09
N PRO A 147 11.18 36.08 28.81
CA PRO A 147 11.97 35.78 27.61
C PRO A 147 11.16 35.71 26.31
N GLY A 148 9.83 35.66 26.40
CA GLY A 148 8.90 35.64 25.27
C GLY A 148 8.39 34.24 24.92
N SER A 149 7.89 34.07 23.70
CA SER A 149 7.50 32.77 23.15
C SER A 149 8.61 32.15 22.30
N ILE A 150 8.63 30.82 22.29
CA ILE A 150 9.46 29.99 21.42
C ILE A 150 8.58 28.99 20.65
N ARG A 151 8.79 28.92 19.34
CA ARG A 151 8.14 27.94 18.44
C ARG A 151 9.04 26.73 18.29
N VAL A 152 8.49 25.53 18.49
CA VAL A 152 9.15 24.25 18.19
C VAL A 152 8.44 23.59 17.01
N SER A 153 9.08 23.55 15.85
CA SER A 153 8.55 22.87 14.65
C SER A 153 8.82 21.37 14.66
N GLY A 154 7.90 20.60 14.08
CA GLY A 154 8.10 19.18 13.79
C GLY A 154 8.99 18.90 12.57
N THR A 155 9.22 19.91 11.73
CA THR A 155 9.86 19.88 10.41
C THR A 155 10.85 21.03 10.29
N ASP A 156 11.96 20.84 9.57
CA ASP A 156 12.89 21.95 9.29
C ASP A 156 12.21 22.96 8.38
N THR A 157 12.15 24.20 8.86
CA THR A 157 11.38 25.27 8.27
C THR A 157 12.28 26.50 8.14
N TYR A 158 12.51 26.94 6.90
CA TYR A 158 12.98 28.28 6.63
C TYR A 158 11.79 29.24 6.52
N VAL A 159 11.92 30.39 7.18
CA VAL A 159 11.03 31.54 6.98
C VAL A 159 11.90 32.72 6.54
N ASP A 160 11.62 33.26 5.37
CA ASP A 160 12.19 34.53 4.92
C ASP A 160 11.47 35.67 5.66
N VAL A 161 12.23 36.45 6.44
CA VAL A 161 11.72 37.54 7.27
C VAL A 161 11.22 38.72 6.44
N SER A 162 11.69 38.87 5.21
CA SER A 162 11.34 39.98 4.31
C SER A 162 10.06 39.73 3.51
N THR A 163 9.83 38.48 3.08
CA THR A 163 8.69 38.09 2.23
C THR A 163 7.63 37.26 2.98
N ASN A 164 7.91 36.86 4.23
CA ASN A 164 7.16 35.82 4.96
C ASN A 164 7.04 34.48 4.19
N ALA A 165 7.90 34.24 3.20
CA ALA A 165 7.98 32.98 2.48
C ALA A 165 8.35 31.85 3.43
N ILE A 166 7.67 30.72 3.31
CA ILE A 166 7.96 29.52 4.09
C ILE A 166 8.45 28.42 3.13
N HIS A 167 9.55 27.76 3.49
CA HIS A 167 10.03 26.51 2.87
C HIS A 167 10.17 25.46 3.97
N GLN A 168 9.62 24.26 3.78
CA GLN A 168 9.70 23.14 4.72
C GLN A 168 10.10 21.86 4.00
N VAL A 169 10.72 20.94 4.74
CA VAL A 169 11.02 19.59 4.25
C VAL A 169 10.43 18.51 5.14
N GLU A 170 9.90 17.48 4.49
CA GLU A 170 9.32 16.30 5.12
C GLU A 170 9.87 15.05 4.43
N ALA A 171 9.97 13.96 5.19
CA ALA A 171 10.21 12.63 4.63
C ALA A 171 9.37 11.62 5.40
N GLU A 172 8.75 10.71 4.67
CA GLU A 172 7.95 9.62 5.22
C GLU A 172 8.23 8.32 4.48
N VAL A 173 7.70 7.23 5.04
CA VAL A 173 7.57 5.94 4.39
C VAL A 173 6.14 5.44 4.56
N ASP A 174 5.64 4.66 3.60
CA ASP A 174 4.34 3.99 3.69
C ASP A 174 4.30 2.90 4.78
N THR A 175 5.43 2.24 5.07
CA THR A 175 5.58 1.32 6.20
C THR A 175 6.93 1.46 6.92
N LEU A 176 6.87 1.50 8.26
CA LEU A 176 8.04 1.44 9.15
C LEU A 176 8.53 0.01 9.42
N GLN A 177 7.77 -1.01 9.01
CA GLN A 177 8.06 -2.43 9.28
C GLN A 177 7.99 -3.31 8.02
N PRO A 178 8.71 -2.95 6.93
CA PRO A 178 8.68 -3.74 5.68
C PRO A 178 9.29 -5.13 5.90
N TYR A 179 8.82 -6.13 5.15
CA TYR A 179 9.49 -7.42 5.07
C TYR A 179 10.79 -7.33 4.26
N LEU A 180 11.74 -8.24 4.53
CA LEU A 180 12.94 -8.44 3.71
C LEU A 180 12.55 -8.55 2.23
N ASN A 181 13.22 -7.78 1.37
CA ASN A 181 13.00 -7.74 -0.08
C ASN A 181 11.57 -7.37 -0.56
N ALA A 182 10.65 -7.00 0.34
CA ALA A 182 9.37 -6.43 -0.03
C ALA A 182 9.53 -4.96 -0.46
N PRO A 183 8.77 -4.47 -1.45
CA PRO A 183 8.74 -3.05 -1.78
C PRO A 183 8.12 -2.24 -0.64
N PHE A 184 8.69 -1.08 -0.38
CA PHE A 184 8.05 0.00 0.37
C PHE A 184 8.43 1.35 -0.26
N THR A 185 7.64 2.38 -0.02
CA THR A 185 7.76 3.69 -0.67
C THR A 185 8.37 4.68 0.31
N TYR A 186 9.46 5.34 -0.10
CA TYR A 186 10.02 6.51 0.56
C TYR A 186 9.64 7.77 -0.22
N THR A 187 9.03 8.74 0.47
CA THR A 187 8.61 10.01 -0.12
C THR A 187 9.31 11.16 0.59
N PHE A 188 10.13 11.90 -0.14
CA PHE A 188 10.64 13.20 0.31
C PHE A 188 9.76 14.32 -0.28
N ARG A 189 9.36 15.29 0.56
CA ARG A 189 8.58 16.47 0.13
C ARG A 189 9.33 17.75 0.42
N HIS A 190 9.33 18.65 -0.56
CA HIS A 190 9.62 20.07 -0.36
C HIS A 190 8.32 20.85 -0.47
N LEU A 191 7.91 21.50 0.61
CA LEU A 191 6.72 22.35 0.69
C LEU A 191 7.14 23.82 0.69
N TYR A 192 6.54 24.67 -0.14
CA TYR A 192 6.84 26.11 -0.14
C TYR A 192 5.65 27.02 -0.48
N THR A 193 5.63 28.24 0.05
CA THR A 193 4.56 29.21 -0.23
C THR A 193 4.86 30.14 -1.42
N THR A 194 6.15 30.34 -1.76
CA THR A 194 6.57 31.11 -2.94
C THR A 194 7.93 30.61 -3.46
N VAL A 195 8.27 30.93 -4.70
CA VAL A 195 9.59 30.61 -5.27
C VAL A 195 10.62 31.61 -4.76
N LEU A 196 11.80 31.13 -4.37
CA LEU A 196 12.89 32.02 -3.92
C LEU A 196 13.36 32.94 -5.06
N PRO A 197 13.69 34.21 -4.80
CA PRO A 197 14.17 35.15 -5.81
C PRO A 197 15.66 34.90 -6.16
N THR A 198 16.02 33.66 -6.48
CA THR A 198 17.39 33.20 -6.76
C THR A 198 17.50 32.59 -8.15
N ARG A 199 18.68 32.70 -8.76
CA ARG A 199 18.97 32.10 -10.09
C ARG A 199 19.20 30.58 -10.02
N GLU A 200 19.68 30.09 -8.88
CA GLU A 200 19.78 28.66 -8.60
C GLU A 200 18.45 28.16 -8.00
N PRO A 201 17.95 26.98 -8.40
CA PRO A 201 16.79 26.36 -7.78
C PRO A 201 17.16 25.62 -6.47
N PRO A 202 16.20 25.43 -5.54
CA PRO A 202 16.36 24.48 -4.44
C PRO A 202 16.79 23.09 -4.94
N THR A 203 17.83 22.53 -4.33
CA THR A 203 18.40 21.23 -4.75
C THR A 203 18.27 20.19 -3.65
N PRO A 204 17.46 19.12 -3.82
CA PRO A 204 17.36 18.05 -2.86
C PRO A 204 18.60 17.14 -2.92
N ARG A 205 18.97 16.58 -1.77
CA ARG A 205 20.01 15.58 -1.59
C ARG A 205 19.42 14.46 -0.75
N LEU A 206 19.04 13.38 -1.42
CA LEU A 206 18.41 12.23 -0.79
C LEU A 206 19.46 11.32 -0.11
N PRO A 207 19.04 10.46 0.84
CA PRO A 207 19.92 9.49 1.47
C PRO A 207 20.52 8.52 0.44
N THR A 208 21.67 7.93 0.76
CA THR A 208 22.37 7.00 -0.17
C THR A 208 21.78 5.58 -0.21
N PHE A 209 20.69 5.30 0.53
CA PHE A 209 19.92 4.05 0.55
C PHE A 209 20.74 2.74 0.49
N ARG A 210 21.92 2.70 1.12
CA ARG A 210 22.93 1.62 0.93
C ARG A 210 22.39 0.20 1.17
N ASP A 211 21.55 0.05 2.19
CA ASP A 211 20.94 -1.20 2.62
C ASP A 211 19.69 -1.61 1.80
N PHE A 212 19.38 -0.88 0.73
CA PHE A 212 18.21 -1.11 -0.12
C PHE A 212 18.63 -1.30 -1.58
N PHE A 213 17.86 -2.09 -2.33
CA PHE A 213 17.77 -1.88 -3.78
C PHE A 213 16.79 -0.71 -4.01
N VAL A 214 17.07 0.12 -5.02
CA VAL A 214 16.39 1.41 -5.24
C VAL A 214 15.84 1.45 -6.66
N GLU A 215 14.55 1.67 -6.77
CA GLU A 215 13.83 1.91 -8.02
C GLU A 215 13.23 3.32 -7.92
N THR A 216 13.79 4.27 -8.68
CA THR A 216 13.32 5.66 -8.71
C THR A 216 11.99 5.72 -9.46
N LEU A 217 10.96 6.28 -8.83
CA LEU A 217 9.68 6.54 -9.48
C LEU A 217 9.74 7.88 -10.22
N GLN A 218 8.92 8.03 -11.25
CA GLN A 218 8.80 9.28 -12.00
C GLN A 218 8.36 10.41 -11.07
N LYS A 219 9.01 11.58 -11.16
CA LYS A 219 8.68 12.74 -10.29
C LYS A 219 7.20 13.13 -10.45
N SER A 220 6.46 13.12 -9.33
CA SER A 220 5.08 13.61 -9.28
C SER A 220 4.99 15.06 -9.79
N PRO A 221 3.92 15.45 -10.50
CA PRO A 221 3.68 16.85 -10.82
C PRO A 221 3.51 17.66 -9.53
N THR A 222 4.06 18.88 -9.50
CA THR A 222 3.88 19.80 -8.37
C THR A 222 2.40 20.12 -8.19
N TYR A 223 1.87 19.91 -6.98
CA TYR A 223 0.48 20.22 -6.64
C TYR A 223 0.41 21.24 -5.50
N THR A 224 -0.79 21.76 -5.22
CA THR A 224 -1.01 22.70 -4.10
C THR A 224 -1.89 22.11 -3.02
N GLN A 225 -1.61 22.48 -1.76
CA GLN A 225 -2.36 22.04 -0.59
C GLN A 225 -2.53 23.19 0.41
N GLN A 226 -3.71 23.29 1.02
CA GLN A 226 -3.96 24.21 2.14
C GLN A 226 -3.50 23.58 3.45
N ILE A 227 -2.52 24.19 4.13
CA ILE A 227 -2.02 23.74 5.42
C ILE A 227 -2.10 24.92 6.39
N ARG A 228 -2.96 24.80 7.42
CA ARG A 228 -3.18 25.84 8.45
C ARG A 228 -3.50 27.23 7.87
N GLY A 229 -4.33 27.27 6.83
CA GLY A 229 -4.76 28.52 6.17
C GLY A 229 -3.72 29.17 5.24
N ARG A 230 -2.66 28.46 4.87
CA ARG A 230 -1.69 28.87 3.85
C ARG A 230 -1.62 27.84 2.72
N THR A 231 -1.59 28.32 1.48
CA THR A 231 -1.33 27.47 0.31
C THR A 231 0.16 27.14 0.24
N PHE A 232 0.49 25.86 0.21
CA PHE A 232 1.81 25.36 -0.12
C PHE A 232 1.79 24.70 -1.49
N TRP A 233 2.81 24.95 -2.30
CA TRP A 233 3.23 24.12 -3.41
C TRP A 233 4.04 22.96 -2.84
N ILE A 234 3.80 21.74 -3.34
CA ILE A 234 4.44 20.53 -2.86
C ILE A 234 5.13 19.83 -4.03
N GLU A 235 6.44 19.64 -3.89
CA GLU A 235 7.25 18.84 -4.79
C GLU A 235 7.65 17.53 -4.11
N GLU A 236 7.27 16.41 -4.70
CA GLU A 236 7.58 15.07 -4.18
C GLU A 236 8.71 14.38 -4.96
N TYR A 237 9.53 13.62 -4.23
CA TYR A 237 10.62 12.81 -4.75
C TYR A 237 10.49 11.39 -4.19
N THR A 238 9.86 10.53 -4.96
CA THR A 238 9.40 9.22 -4.50
C THR A 238 10.31 8.09 -4.98
N HIS A 239 10.72 7.21 -4.07
CA HIS A 239 11.60 6.08 -4.34
C HIS A 239 10.97 4.80 -3.79
N LYS A 240 10.98 3.75 -4.60
CA LYS A 240 10.58 2.41 -4.18
C LYS A 240 11.83 1.67 -3.72
N LEU A 241 11.82 1.25 -2.46
CA LEU A 241 12.95 0.68 -1.75
C LEU A 241 12.66 -0.77 -1.40
N TYR A 242 13.69 -1.61 -1.50
CA TYR A 242 13.60 -3.04 -1.20
C TYR A 242 14.72 -3.42 -0.21
N PRO A 243 14.40 -3.80 1.04
CA PRO A 243 15.43 -4.08 2.06
C PRO A 243 16.32 -5.27 1.70
N LYS A 244 17.64 -5.11 1.82
CA LYS A 244 18.64 -6.18 1.58
C LYS A 244 18.95 -7.04 2.83
N LYS A 245 18.54 -6.60 4.02
CA LYS A 245 18.80 -7.27 5.30
C LYS A 245 17.67 -7.02 6.31
N THR A 246 17.49 -7.94 7.26
CA THR A 246 16.53 -7.82 8.36
C THR A 246 17.10 -7.00 9.54
N GLY A 247 16.23 -6.61 10.47
CA GLY A 247 16.59 -5.86 11.68
C GLY A 247 16.37 -4.36 11.56
N GLN A 248 16.90 -3.58 12.51
CA GLN A 248 16.74 -2.13 12.51
C GLN A 248 17.66 -1.46 11.48
N ILE A 249 17.09 -0.57 10.67
CA ILE A 249 17.83 0.25 9.69
C ILE A 249 17.38 1.70 9.84
N VAL A 250 18.33 2.61 10.03
CA VAL A 250 18.06 4.05 10.12
C VAL A 250 18.33 4.69 8.77
N LEU A 251 17.29 5.21 8.12
CA LEU A 251 17.42 6.13 7.00
C LEU A 251 17.95 7.48 7.52
N ALA A 252 19.09 7.91 6.98
CA ALA A 252 19.63 9.23 7.26
C ALA A 252 18.65 10.35 6.81
N PRO A 253 18.74 11.55 7.40
CA PRO A 253 18.04 12.73 6.89
C PRO A 253 18.24 12.95 5.40
N ALA A 254 17.17 13.28 4.68
CA ALA A 254 17.29 13.99 3.41
C ALA A 254 17.59 15.46 3.68
N GLU A 255 18.28 16.10 2.75
CA GLU A 255 18.61 17.52 2.83
C GLU A 255 18.04 18.28 1.62
N LEU A 256 17.64 19.54 1.83
CA LEU A 256 17.31 20.48 0.76
C LEU A 256 18.23 21.69 0.86
N LEU A 257 19.05 21.88 -0.18
CA LEU A 257 19.90 23.06 -0.29
C LEU A 257 19.09 24.21 -0.87
N LEU A 258 18.77 25.19 -0.02
CA LEU A 258 18.16 26.47 -0.42
C LEU A 258 19.28 27.47 -0.76
N PRO A 259 19.42 27.88 -2.03
CA PRO A 259 20.21 29.06 -2.37
C PRO A 259 19.48 30.31 -1.85
N LEU A 260 20.19 31.21 -1.18
CA LEU A 260 19.65 32.45 -0.63
C LEU A 260 20.52 33.64 -1.07
N PRO A 261 20.02 34.89 -1.11
CA PRO A 261 20.82 36.05 -1.51
C PRO A 261 22.09 36.28 -0.67
N GLN A 262 22.11 35.77 0.57
CA GLN A 262 23.19 35.96 1.55
C GLN A 262 23.97 34.66 1.83
N GLY A 263 23.80 33.62 1.02
CA GLY A 263 24.50 32.34 1.18
C GLY A 263 23.64 31.13 0.83
N ARG A 264 23.77 30.04 1.60
CA ARG A 264 22.97 28.82 1.43
C ARG A 264 22.47 28.35 2.78
N ARG A 265 21.19 27.97 2.87
CA ARG A 265 20.63 27.25 4.03
C ARG A 265 20.34 25.81 3.60
N THR A 266 20.71 24.86 4.43
CA THR A 266 20.30 23.45 4.26
C THR A 266 19.15 23.18 5.21
N LEU A 267 18.00 22.74 4.68
CA LEU A 267 16.94 22.14 5.50
C LEU A 267 17.15 20.63 5.60
N LYS A 268 16.84 20.01 6.73
CA LYS A 268 16.96 18.55 6.90
C LYS A 268 15.66 17.90 7.37
N THR A 269 15.37 16.71 6.86
CA THR A 269 14.28 15.89 7.41
C THR A 269 14.72 15.20 8.69
N LYS A 270 13.78 14.61 9.43
CA LYS A 270 14.14 13.67 10.50
C LYS A 270 14.70 12.37 9.91
N PRO A 271 15.61 11.67 10.62
CA PRO A 271 15.93 10.29 10.28
C PRO A 271 14.70 9.39 10.50
N LEU A 272 14.53 8.37 9.67
CA LEU A 272 13.44 7.39 9.80
C LEU A 272 14.02 6.05 10.24
N THR A 273 13.53 5.49 11.34
CA THR A 273 13.97 4.18 11.84
C THR A 273 12.99 3.11 11.39
N LEU A 274 13.47 2.19 10.56
CA LEU A 274 12.72 1.04 10.04
C LEU A 274 13.08 -0.21 10.83
N THR A 275 12.12 -1.12 11.00
CA THR A 275 12.35 -2.46 11.57
C THR A 275 12.01 -3.51 10.52
N VAL A 276 13.01 -3.95 9.76
CA VAL A 276 12.81 -4.88 8.64
C VAL A 276 12.55 -6.28 9.16
N GLN A 277 11.38 -6.83 8.83
CA GLN A 277 10.92 -8.13 9.30
C GLN A 277 11.50 -9.29 8.46
N PRO A 278 11.86 -10.43 9.07
CA PRO A 278 12.05 -11.67 8.33
C PRO A 278 10.72 -12.15 7.74
N ILE A 279 10.79 -12.94 6.68
CA ILE A 279 9.60 -13.60 6.11
C ILE A 279 9.14 -14.70 7.11
N PRO A 280 7.84 -14.85 7.40
CA PRO A 280 7.36 -15.88 8.34
C PRO A 280 7.61 -17.29 7.81
N GLU A 281 8.20 -18.19 8.60
CA GLU A 281 8.35 -19.60 8.19
C GLU A 281 7.04 -20.41 8.27
N THR A 282 6.08 -19.93 9.08
CA THR A 282 4.76 -20.58 9.23
C THR A 282 3.93 -20.44 7.96
N GLY A 283 3.40 -21.56 7.44
CA GLY A 283 2.57 -21.59 6.23
C GLY A 283 3.36 -21.51 4.92
N ARG A 284 4.69 -21.53 4.97
CA ARG A 284 5.59 -21.50 3.80
C ARG A 284 5.40 -22.75 2.91
N PRO A 285 4.99 -22.60 1.64
CA PRO A 285 4.88 -23.73 0.71
C PRO A 285 6.22 -24.39 0.40
N SER A 286 6.22 -25.70 0.17
CA SER A 286 7.41 -26.49 -0.22
C SER A 286 8.08 -25.99 -1.51
N HIS A 287 7.31 -25.36 -2.40
CA HIS A 287 7.78 -24.83 -3.68
C HIS A 287 8.07 -23.31 -3.64
N PHE A 288 8.06 -22.69 -2.46
CA PHE A 288 8.39 -21.27 -2.32
C PHE A 288 9.88 -21.00 -2.57
N ASN A 289 10.17 -20.26 -3.64
CA ASN A 289 11.50 -20.00 -4.17
C ASN A 289 11.99 -18.55 -3.97
N GLY A 290 11.32 -17.76 -3.09
CA GLY A 290 11.76 -16.44 -2.67
C GLY A 290 11.01 -15.24 -3.27
N ALA A 291 9.95 -15.45 -4.06
CA ALA A 291 9.15 -14.37 -4.64
C ALA A 291 8.34 -13.60 -3.58
N ILE A 292 8.51 -12.27 -3.51
CA ILE A 292 7.90 -11.42 -2.48
C ILE A 292 7.22 -10.22 -3.15
N GLY A 293 5.91 -10.09 -2.93
CA GLY A 293 5.00 -9.21 -3.67
C GLY A 293 3.71 -9.92 -4.03
N GLU A 294 2.99 -9.40 -5.02
CA GLU A 294 1.82 -10.05 -5.63
C GLU A 294 2.16 -10.43 -7.08
N TYR A 295 1.98 -11.70 -7.46
CA TYR A 295 2.38 -12.21 -8.77
C TYR A 295 1.32 -13.06 -9.47
N GLN A 296 1.38 -13.03 -10.80
CA GLN A 296 0.66 -13.90 -11.72
C GLN A 296 1.65 -14.67 -12.59
N ILE A 297 1.27 -15.86 -13.05
CA ILE A 297 2.07 -16.70 -13.95
C ILE A 297 1.25 -17.07 -15.19
N SER A 298 1.86 -16.96 -16.37
CA SER A 298 1.33 -17.53 -17.61
C SER A 298 2.38 -18.42 -18.27
N ALA A 299 1.92 -19.37 -19.09
CA ALA A 299 2.79 -20.23 -19.88
C ALA A 299 2.20 -20.45 -21.27
N GLU A 300 3.06 -20.38 -22.27
CA GLU A 300 2.72 -20.45 -23.69
C GLU A 300 3.76 -21.34 -24.42
N ILE A 301 3.31 -22.07 -25.43
CA ILE A 301 4.17 -22.84 -26.33
C ILE A 301 4.08 -22.28 -27.75
N GLU A 302 5.19 -22.33 -28.48
CA GLU A 302 5.25 -21.81 -29.86
C GLU A 302 4.31 -22.55 -30.83
N ARG A 303 4.12 -23.86 -30.61
CA ARG A 303 3.28 -24.76 -31.42
C ARG A 303 2.61 -25.79 -30.51
N GLY A 304 1.32 -26.07 -30.75
CA GLY A 304 0.58 -27.17 -30.09
C GLY A 304 1.04 -28.58 -30.50
N TRP A 305 2.06 -28.69 -31.35
CA TRP A 305 2.61 -29.97 -31.82
C TRP A 305 4.14 -29.89 -32.01
N VAL A 306 4.79 -31.05 -31.91
CA VAL A 306 6.24 -31.24 -32.13
C VAL A 306 6.48 -32.62 -32.74
N GLU A 307 7.63 -32.84 -33.37
CA GLU A 307 8.05 -34.18 -33.82
C GLU A 307 8.83 -34.91 -32.72
N VAL A 308 8.85 -36.24 -32.71
CA VAL A 308 9.69 -37.02 -31.78
C VAL A 308 11.15 -36.57 -31.86
N GLY A 309 11.80 -36.41 -30.70
CA GLY A 309 13.20 -36.00 -30.60
C GLY A 309 13.49 -34.53 -30.95
N ARG A 310 12.51 -33.79 -31.49
CA ARG A 310 12.63 -32.33 -31.68
C ARG A 310 12.31 -31.58 -30.39
N ALA A 311 12.94 -30.42 -30.26
CA ALA A 311 12.73 -29.48 -29.17
C ALA A 311 11.51 -28.59 -29.43
N LEU A 312 10.67 -28.41 -28.41
CA LEU A 312 9.59 -27.43 -28.34
C LEU A 312 9.93 -26.35 -27.30
N THR A 313 9.69 -25.10 -27.65
CA THR A 313 9.91 -23.95 -26.77
C THR A 313 8.68 -23.71 -25.89
N LEU A 314 8.86 -23.79 -24.57
CA LEU A 314 7.88 -23.37 -23.55
C LEU A 314 8.36 -22.04 -22.95
N THR A 315 7.56 -20.99 -23.12
CA THR A 315 7.80 -19.67 -22.52
C THR A 315 6.90 -19.50 -21.30
N VAL A 316 7.50 -19.27 -20.14
CA VAL A 316 6.78 -18.96 -18.90
C VAL A 316 7.04 -17.51 -18.54
N ARG A 317 5.98 -16.73 -18.28
CA ARG A 317 6.08 -15.32 -17.86
C ARG A 317 5.54 -15.17 -16.45
N ILE A 318 6.26 -14.42 -15.63
CA ILE A 318 5.82 -14.02 -14.29
C ILE A 318 5.75 -12.49 -14.28
N SER A 319 4.57 -11.96 -13.95
CA SER A 319 4.29 -10.52 -13.88
C SER A 319 3.69 -10.16 -12.52
N GLY A 320 3.89 -8.93 -12.05
CA GLY A 320 3.25 -8.48 -10.81
C GLY A 320 3.92 -7.32 -10.09
N HIS A 321 3.47 -7.09 -8.86
CA HIS A 321 3.88 -5.99 -7.98
C HIS A 321 4.80 -6.52 -6.87
N GLY A 322 6.12 -6.45 -7.09
CA GLY A 322 7.13 -6.92 -6.14
C GLY A 322 8.54 -6.68 -6.69
N ASN A 323 9.56 -7.30 -6.08
CA ASN A 323 10.92 -7.21 -6.62
C ASN A 323 11.14 -8.18 -7.79
N ILE A 324 10.67 -7.81 -8.99
CA ILE A 324 10.76 -8.62 -10.21
C ILE A 324 12.21 -9.03 -10.56
N GLN A 325 13.21 -8.24 -10.16
CA GLN A 325 14.62 -8.56 -10.45
C GLN A 325 15.13 -9.74 -9.62
N THR A 326 14.50 -10.02 -8.48
CA THR A 326 14.80 -11.16 -7.59
C THR A 326 13.89 -12.37 -7.80
N VAL A 327 12.85 -12.26 -8.64
CA VAL A 327 12.01 -13.39 -9.05
C VAL A 327 12.89 -14.49 -9.64
N THR A 328 12.70 -15.70 -9.13
CA THR A 328 13.39 -16.94 -9.53
C THR A 328 12.48 -17.80 -10.42
N PRO A 329 13.05 -18.61 -11.34
CA PRO A 329 12.27 -19.42 -12.24
C PRO A 329 11.36 -20.42 -11.50
N PRO A 330 10.15 -20.69 -12.01
CA PRO A 330 9.30 -21.76 -11.49
C PRO A 330 9.96 -23.13 -11.68
N THR A 331 9.77 -24.02 -10.72
CA THR A 331 10.13 -25.43 -10.89
C THR A 331 9.05 -26.12 -11.71
N LEU A 332 9.38 -26.64 -12.90
CA LEU A 332 8.42 -27.40 -13.68
C LEU A 332 8.17 -28.77 -13.02
N PRO A 333 6.90 -29.23 -12.94
CA PRO A 333 6.60 -30.59 -12.52
C PRO A 333 7.12 -31.60 -13.55
N ALA A 334 7.41 -32.83 -13.12
CA ALA A 334 7.92 -33.88 -13.99
C ALA A 334 6.90 -34.23 -15.10
N ILE A 335 7.34 -34.13 -16.36
CA ILE A 335 6.51 -34.42 -17.54
C ILE A 335 6.91 -35.81 -18.07
N ALA A 336 5.97 -36.76 -18.04
CA ALA A 336 6.25 -38.14 -18.42
C ALA A 336 6.70 -38.25 -19.89
N GLY A 337 7.88 -38.84 -20.11
CA GLY A 337 8.44 -39.05 -21.46
C GLY A 337 9.02 -37.79 -22.14
N VAL A 338 9.18 -36.68 -21.41
CA VAL A 338 9.73 -35.42 -21.92
C VAL A 338 10.97 -35.01 -21.11
N ILE A 339 12.04 -34.70 -21.81
CA ILE A 339 13.26 -34.11 -21.23
C ILE A 339 13.09 -32.59 -21.20
N VAL A 340 13.36 -31.98 -20.05
CA VAL A 340 13.26 -30.53 -19.83
C VAL A 340 14.66 -29.93 -19.76
N GLY A 341 14.95 -28.94 -20.60
CA GLY A 341 16.16 -28.11 -20.58
C GLY A 341 15.86 -26.65 -20.23
N GLY A 342 16.90 -25.89 -19.86
CA GLY A 342 16.77 -24.53 -19.31
C GLY A 342 16.59 -24.56 -17.78
N PRO A 343 16.01 -23.50 -17.16
CA PRO A 343 15.45 -22.31 -17.79
C PRO A 343 16.48 -21.26 -18.17
N ASN A 344 16.26 -20.60 -19.31
CA ASN A 344 17.00 -19.40 -19.73
C ASN A 344 16.15 -18.15 -19.44
N PRO A 345 16.59 -17.24 -18.55
CA PRO A 345 15.84 -16.02 -18.24
C PRO A 345 15.95 -14.97 -19.35
N PHE A 346 14.89 -14.21 -19.56
CA PHE A 346 14.89 -13.00 -20.38
C PHE A 346 14.00 -11.91 -19.75
N GLU A 347 14.28 -10.65 -20.09
CA GLU A 347 13.50 -9.50 -19.63
C GLU A 347 12.35 -9.23 -20.61
N VAL A 348 11.14 -8.98 -20.09
CA VAL A 348 9.95 -8.67 -20.90
C VAL A 348 9.57 -7.21 -20.74
N THR A 349 9.37 -6.78 -19.49
CA THR A 349 9.13 -5.39 -19.09
C THR A 349 9.69 -5.17 -17.68
N PRO A 350 9.80 -3.92 -17.18
CA PRO A 350 10.16 -3.63 -15.80
C PRO A 350 9.23 -4.22 -14.72
N ALA A 351 8.11 -4.84 -15.10
CA ALA A 351 7.16 -5.52 -14.21
C ALA A 351 6.92 -7.00 -14.60
N SER A 352 7.68 -7.56 -15.55
CA SER A 352 7.50 -8.93 -16.03
C SER A 352 8.81 -9.60 -16.46
N ARG A 353 9.03 -10.81 -15.96
CA ARG A 353 10.22 -11.64 -16.24
C ARG A 353 9.82 -12.93 -16.96
N GLY A 354 10.55 -13.23 -18.02
CA GLY A 354 10.33 -14.41 -18.84
C GLY A 354 11.38 -15.50 -18.58
N TYR A 355 10.97 -16.75 -18.74
CA TYR A 355 11.83 -17.92 -18.69
C TYR A 355 11.50 -18.85 -19.85
N VAL A 356 12.54 -19.24 -20.61
CA VAL A 356 12.41 -20.19 -21.71
C VAL A 356 12.89 -21.56 -21.25
N TYR A 357 12.04 -22.56 -21.42
CA TYR A 357 12.33 -23.97 -21.20
C TYR A 357 12.26 -24.71 -22.54
N THR A 358 13.12 -25.71 -22.69
CA THR A 358 13.15 -26.57 -23.88
C THR A 358 12.55 -27.93 -23.53
N LEU A 359 11.51 -28.34 -24.24
CA LEU A 359 10.82 -29.61 -24.04
C LEU A 359 11.14 -30.56 -25.19
N THR A 360 11.80 -31.68 -24.93
CA THR A 360 12.11 -32.70 -25.95
C THR A 360 11.36 -33.98 -25.64
N ALA A 361 10.37 -34.33 -26.48
CA ALA A 361 9.55 -35.53 -26.30
C ALA A 361 10.24 -36.77 -26.87
N ALA A 362 10.32 -37.85 -26.08
CA ALA A 362 10.97 -39.10 -26.45
C ALA A 362 10.00 -40.17 -27.02
N ARG A 363 8.68 -39.90 -27.03
CA ARG A 363 7.64 -40.84 -27.49
C ARG A 363 6.52 -40.10 -28.22
N MET A 364 5.89 -40.78 -29.18
CA MET A 364 4.73 -40.29 -29.93
C MET A 364 3.46 -40.23 -29.05
N GLY A 365 2.45 -39.48 -29.51
CA GLY A 365 1.17 -39.32 -28.82
C GLY A 365 1.00 -37.94 -28.18
N ILE A 366 -0.01 -37.79 -27.32
CA ILE A 366 -0.29 -36.49 -26.67
C ILE A 366 0.29 -36.51 -25.25
N PHE A 367 1.20 -35.58 -24.95
CA PHE A 367 1.57 -35.26 -23.57
C PHE A 367 0.87 -33.96 -23.12
N ARG A 368 0.88 -33.70 -21.82
CA ARG A 368 0.40 -32.43 -21.26
C ARG A 368 1.53 -31.81 -20.44
N VAL A 369 1.82 -30.54 -20.66
CA VAL A 369 2.52 -29.71 -19.69
C VAL A 369 1.54 -29.51 -18.53
N PRO A 370 1.83 -30.00 -17.30
CA PRO A 370 0.93 -29.83 -16.17
C PRO A 370 0.84 -28.36 -15.74
N ALA A 371 -0.15 -28.04 -14.90
CA ALA A 371 -0.25 -26.71 -14.29
C ALA A 371 1.05 -26.37 -13.53
N ILE A 372 1.67 -25.24 -13.87
CA ILE A 372 2.92 -24.77 -13.25
C ILE A 372 2.53 -23.89 -12.08
N ALA A 373 2.69 -24.39 -10.86
CA ALA A 373 2.43 -23.63 -9.65
C ALA A 373 3.56 -22.64 -9.34
N TYR A 374 3.21 -21.44 -8.89
CA TYR A 374 4.13 -20.40 -8.45
C TYR A 374 3.70 -19.82 -7.12
N SER A 375 4.47 -20.09 -6.06
CA SER A 375 4.20 -19.63 -4.71
C SER A 375 4.99 -18.36 -4.38
N TYR A 376 4.30 -17.36 -3.84
CA TYR A 376 4.88 -16.09 -3.41
C TYR A 376 4.39 -15.69 -2.01
N PHE A 377 5.10 -14.77 -1.37
CA PHE A 377 4.69 -14.16 -0.11
C PHE A 377 4.13 -12.75 -0.38
N ASP A 378 2.87 -12.54 -0.02
CA ASP A 378 2.22 -11.24 -0.09
C ASP A 378 2.55 -10.44 1.18
N PRO A 379 3.33 -9.35 1.08
CA PRO A 379 3.75 -8.56 2.25
C PRO A 379 2.63 -7.67 2.82
N THR A 380 1.58 -7.40 2.05
CA THR A 380 0.43 -6.56 2.45
C THR A 380 -0.55 -7.36 3.30
N ARG A 381 -0.81 -8.61 2.90
CA ARG A 381 -1.66 -9.57 3.65
C ARG A 381 -0.88 -10.41 4.66
N ALA A 382 0.46 -10.40 4.61
CA ALA A 382 1.36 -11.23 5.41
C ALA A 382 1.07 -12.74 5.29
N VAL A 383 0.68 -13.20 4.11
CA VAL A 383 0.35 -14.61 3.82
C VAL A 383 1.07 -15.12 2.57
N TYR A 384 1.27 -16.43 2.52
CA TYR A 384 1.67 -17.11 1.30
C TYR A 384 0.46 -17.32 0.38
N ALA A 385 0.65 -17.05 -0.90
CA ALA A 385 -0.31 -17.33 -1.95
C ALA A 385 0.35 -18.16 -3.06
N THR A 386 -0.44 -18.87 -3.85
CA THR A 386 0.03 -19.64 -4.99
C THR A 386 -0.88 -19.40 -6.18
N THR A 387 -0.28 -19.03 -7.31
CA THR A 387 -0.93 -18.92 -8.62
C THR A 387 -0.47 -20.08 -9.50
N GLN A 388 -1.22 -20.42 -10.56
CA GLN A 388 -0.88 -21.56 -11.41
C GLN A 388 -1.33 -21.36 -12.86
N THR A 389 -0.58 -21.92 -13.81
CA THR A 389 -0.94 -21.91 -15.23
C THR A 389 -2.03 -22.94 -15.53
N ALA A 390 -2.74 -22.76 -16.65
CA ALA A 390 -3.51 -23.85 -17.24
C ALA A 390 -2.57 -24.99 -17.72
N PRO A 391 -2.99 -26.27 -17.67
CA PRO A 391 -2.28 -27.36 -18.34
C PRO A 391 -2.36 -27.21 -19.86
N ILE A 392 -1.24 -27.45 -20.56
CA ILE A 392 -1.16 -27.25 -22.02
C ILE A 392 -0.97 -28.61 -22.71
N PRO A 393 -1.91 -29.07 -23.56
CA PRO A 393 -1.75 -30.29 -24.34
C PRO A 393 -0.79 -30.07 -25.52
N VAL A 394 0.04 -31.08 -25.82
CA VAL A 394 1.02 -31.06 -26.92
C VAL A 394 0.95 -32.39 -27.68
N SER A 395 0.75 -32.32 -29.00
CA SER A 395 0.71 -33.48 -29.89
C SER A 395 2.11 -33.81 -30.43
N VAL A 396 2.61 -35.01 -30.18
CA VAL A 396 3.90 -35.50 -30.70
C VAL A 396 3.68 -36.38 -31.93
N ARG A 397 4.14 -35.89 -33.07
CA ARG A 397 4.05 -36.51 -34.40
C ARG A 397 5.32 -37.31 -34.74
N PRO A 398 5.24 -38.30 -35.66
CA PRO A 398 6.45 -38.99 -36.14
C PRO A 398 7.42 -38.02 -36.82
N HIS A 399 8.71 -38.29 -36.74
CA HIS A 399 9.70 -37.58 -37.56
C HIS A 399 9.66 -38.15 -39.00
N PRO A 400 9.66 -37.34 -40.08
CA PRO A 400 9.43 -37.86 -41.44
C PRO A 400 10.43 -38.87 -42.00
N ASN A 401 11.53 -39.15 -41.29
CA ASN A 401 12.61 -40.05 -41.70
C ASN A 401 12.78 -41.30 -40.81
N ASP A 402 11.87 -41.58 -39.88
CA ASP A 402 11.83 -42.90 -39.21
C ASP A 402 11.21 -43.94 -40.18
N PRO A 403 11.96 -44.98 -40.61
CA PRO A 403 11.38 -46.09 -41.35
C PRO A 403 10.56 -46.96 -40.40
N ASP A 404 9.42 -47.45 -40.89
CA ASP A 404 8.58 -48.46 -40.25
C ASP A 404 8.06 -48.14 -38.83
N TRP A 405 7.10 -47.21 -38.77
CA TRP A 405 5.89 -47.57 -38.02
C TRP A 405 5.01 -48.41 -38.94
N ILE A 406 5.05 -49.74 -38.76
CA ILE A 406 3.95 -50.58 -39.22
C ILE A 406 2.74 -50.11 -38.42
N GLU A 407 1.77 -49.50 -39.13
CA GLU A 407 0.41 -49.36 -38.66
C GLU A 407 -0.07 -50.76 -38.29
N THR A 408 0.00 -51.09 -36.99
CA THR A 408 -0.62 -52.30 -36.46
C THR A 408 -2.09 -51.98 -36.38
N ASP A 409 -2.70 -51.93 -37.56
CA ASP A 409 -4.11 -51.80 -37.79
C ASP A 409 -4.77 -52.98 -37.07
N SER A 410 -5.26 -52.70 -35.86
CA SER A 410 -5.96 -53.66 -35.03
C SER A 410 -7.33 -53.89 -35.66
N SER A 411 -7.30 -54.64 -36.75
CA SER A 411 -8.38 -54.99 -37.66
C SER A 411 -9.39 -55.93 -36.99
N THR A 412 -10.01 -55.42 -35.92
CA THR A 412 -11.28 -55.88 -35.35
C THR A 412 -12.47 -55.60 -36.31
N GLY A 413 -12.21 -55.47 -37.62
CA GLY A 413 -13.17 -55.26 -38.70
C GLY A 413 -13.68 -56.55 -39.37
N PHE A 414 -13.09 -57.72 -39.12
CA PHE A 414 -13.51 -59.00 -39.74
C PHE A 414 -14.10 -60.04 -38.78
N GLY A 415 -14.01 -59.86 -37.46
CA GLY A 415 -14.61 -60.78 -36.50
C GLY A 415 -16.13 -60.92 -36.65
N TRP A 416 -16.83 -59.82 -36.98
CA TRP A 416 -18.27 -59.84 -37.21
C TRP A 416 -18.68 -60.59 -38.48
N LEU A 417 -17.83 -60.63 -39.53
CA LEU A 417 -18.11 -61.37 -40.76
C LEU A 417 -18.02 -62.89 -40.56
N ILE A 418 -17.14 -63.36 -39.66
CA ILE A 418 -17.09 -64.77 -39.24
C ILE A 418 -18.35 -65.11 -38.45
N LEU A 419 -18.80 -64.25 -37.53
CA LEU A 419 -20.05 -64.44 -36.80
C LEU A 419 -21.29 -64.39 -37.72
N LEU A 420 -21.29 -63.52 -38.74
CA LEU A 420 -22.34 -63.45 -39.75
C LEU A 420 -22.41 -64.74 -40.59
N ALA A 421 -21.27 -65.27 -41.02
CA ALA A 421 -21.20 -66.53 -41.75
C ALA A 421 -21.70 -67.72 -40.89
N ILE A 422 -21.31 -67.78 -39.61
CA ILE A 422 -21.81 -68.78 -38.66
C ILE A 422 -23.32 -68.63 -38.45
N LEU A 423 -23.85 -67.41 -38.35
CA LEU A 423 -25.28 -67.15 -38.21
C LEU A 423 -26.08 -67.60 -39.45
N ILE A 424 -25.58 -67.33 -40.66
CA ILE A 424 -26.21 -67.77 -41.92
C ILE A 424 -26.22 -69.30 -42.01
N VAL A 425 -25.12 -69.97 -41.65
CA VAL A 425 -25.05 -71.44 -41.60
C VAL A 425 -26.00 -72.01 -40.53
N ALA A 426 -26.05 -71.40 -39.34
CA ALA A 426 -26.96 -71.81 -38.27
C ALA A 426 -28.44 -71.64 -38.64
N LEU A 427 -28.80 -70.54 -39.32
CA LEU A 427 -30.15 -70.31 -39.83
C LEU A 427 -30.50 -71.27 -40.99
N GLY A 428 -29.54 -71.60 -41.85
CA GLY A 428 -29.71 -72.63 -42.89
C GLY A 428 -29.97 -74.01 -42.30
N ILE A 429 -29.20 -74.42 -41.28
CA ILE A 429 -29.39 -75.68 -40.55
C ILE A 429 -30.72 -75.68 -39.78
N GLY A 430 -31.06 -74.58 -39.11
CA GLY A 430 -32.33 -74.42 -38.39
C GLY A 430 -33.55 -74.50 -39.30
N GLY A 431 -33.53 -73.81 -40.45
CA GLY A 431 -34.57 -73.88 -41.47
C GLY A 431 -34.68 -75.27 -42.11
N TYR A 432 -33.56 -75.94 -42.36
CA TYR A 432 -33.54 -77.31 -42.88
C TYR A 432 -34.12 -78.34 -41.90
N LEU A 433 -33.84 -78.19 -40.60
CA LEU A 433 -34.44 -79.02 -39.54
C LEU A 433 -35.94 -78.73 -39.38
N TRP A 434 -36.35 -77.45 -39.40
CA TRP A 434 -37.75 -77.03 -39.34
C TRP A 434 -38.58 -77.54 -40.53
N TYR A 435 -37.98 -77.60 -41.72
CA TYR A 435 -38.60 -78.21 -42.91
C TYR A 435 -38.72 -79.74 -42.82
N ARG A 436 -37.85 -80.41 -42.06
CA ARG A 436 -37.78 -81.88 -41.98
C ARG A 436 -38.72 -82.48 -40.91
N THR A 437 -39.03 -81.78 -39.83
CA THR A 437 -39.92 -82.27 -38.77
C THR A 437 -41.33 -81.71 -38.93
N GLY A 438 -42.18 -82.46 -39.63
CA GLY A 438 -43.50 -82.02 -40.09
C GLY A 438 -44.51 -81.62 -39.00
N PHE A 439 -45.45 -80.78 -39.44
CA PHE A 439 -46.60 -80.26 -38.70
C PHE A 439 -47.38 -81.30 -37.88
N ALA A 440 -47.70 -80.94 -36.63
CA ALA A 440 -48.83 -81.51 -35.89
C ALA A 440 -49.45 -80.46 -34.93
N ILE A 441 -50.50 -79.77 -35.38
CA ILE A 441 -51.32 -78.89 -34.54
C ILE A 441 -52.50 -79.70 -33.98
N PRO A 442 -52.79 -79.60 -32.67
CA PRO A 442 -54.16 -79.72 -32.18
C PRO A 442 -54.61 -78.49 -31.35
N ARG A 443 -55.89 -78.14 -31.51
CA ARG A 443 -56.58 -77.01 -30.86
C ARG A 443 -57.13 -77.38 -29.47
N ARG A 444 -57.17 -76.40 -28.55
CA ARG A 444 -58.28 -76.09 -27.60
C ARG A 444 -57.95 -74.75 -26.91
N ARG A 445 -58.76 -73.69 -27.02
CA ARG A 445 -60.00 -73.37 -26.27
C ARG A 445 -59.80 -73.26 -24.74
N GLU A 446 -59.82 -72.00 -24.29
CA GLU A 446 -60.14 -71.44 -22.95
C GLU A 446 -61.31 -72.15 -22.22
N PRO A 447 -61.48 -72.06 -20.86
CA PRO A 447 -61.50 -70.78 -20.11
C PRO A 447 -61.04 -70.77 -18.62
N SER A 448 -61.31 -69.63 -17.94
CA SER A 448 -61.31 -69.35 -16.48
C SER A 448 -59.93 -69.05 -15.85
N ALA A 449 -59.67 -67.83 -15.33
CA ALA A 449 -60.10 -67.28 -14.02
C ALA A 449 -59.46 -68.03 -12.83
N GLU A 450 -58.80 -67.40 -11.83
CA GLU A 450 -59.17 -66.17 -11.12
C GLU A 450 -57.98 -65.55 -10.31
N THR A 451 -58.13 -64.29 -9.87
CA THR A 451 -57.53 -63.65 -8.66
C THR A 451 -55.98 -63.63 -8.45
N GLY A 452 -55.31 -62.49 -8.23
CA GLY A 452 -55.76 -61.09 -8.19
C GLY A 452 -54.77 -60.16 -7.45
N THR A 453 -54.97 -58.83 -7.55
CA THR A 453 -54.30 -57.75 -6.76
C THR A 453 -52.76 -57.59 -6.97
N ALA A 454 -52.10 -56.43 -6.82
CA ALA A 454 -52.42 -54.99 -6.80
C ALA A 454 -51.05 -54.23 -6.79
N THR A 455 -50.85 -52.97 -7.20
CA THR A 455 -51.71 -51.91 -7.79
C THR A 455 -50.81 -50.87 -8.50
N ARG A 456 -51.23 -50.30 -9.64
CA ARG A 456 -50.82 -48.92 -10.03
C ARG A 456 -51.88 -48.24 -10.90
N LYS A 457 -52.24 -47.01 -10.51
CA LYS A 457 -53.45 -46.31 -10.90
C LYS A 457 -53.17 -45.23 -11.97
N ASP A 458 -54.15 -45.04 -12.85
CA ASP A 458 -54.42 -43.91 -13.76
C ASP A 458 -53.30 -43.39 -14.67
N ARG A 459 -53.23 -44.01 -15.85
CA ARG A 459 -52.85 -43.35 -17.10
C ARG A 459 -54.06 -42.55 -17.60
N ARG A 460 -54.12 -41.23 -17.35
CA ARG A 460 -55.10 -40.35 -18.03
C ARG A 460 -54.49 -39.74 -19.28
N LYS A 461 -55.25 -39.80 -20.38
CA LYS A 461 -54.88 -39.30 -21.71
C LYS A 461 -55.07 -37.77 -21.80
N THR A 462 -54.01 -37.11 -22.24
CA THR A 462 -53.96 -35.94 -23.15
C THR A 462 -52.71 -36.24 -23.97
N GLN A 463 -52.79 -36.64 -25.24
CA GLN A 463 -53.34 -35.91 -26.39
C GLN A 463 -52.58 -34.61 -26.65
N ASP A 464 -51.27 -34.75 -26.80
CA ASP A 464 -50.43 -33.75 -27.44
C ASP A 464 -50.47 -33.99 -28.96
N THR A 465 -50.78 -32.92 -29.67
CA THR A 465 -50.80 -32.85 -31.13
C THR A 465 -49.36 -32.94 -31.65
N GLU A 466 -49.10 -33.79 -32.64
CA GLU A 466 -47.84 -33.73 -33.40
C GLU A 466 -47.79 -32.42 -34.21
N THR A 467 -47.21 -31.38 -33.61
CA THR A 467 -46.74 -30.21 -34.34
C THR A 467 -45.38 -30.57 -34.96
N ALA A 468 -45.19 -30.25 -36.23
CA ALA A 468 -43.91 -30.46 -36.92
C ALA A 468 -42.75 -29.76 -36.16
N PRO A 469 -41.52 -30.30 -36.20
CA PRO A 469 -40.39 -29.67 -35.52
C PRO A 469 -40.16 -28.27 -36.08
N GLY A 470 -40.33 -27.25 -35.22
CA GLY A 470 -40.04 -25.86 -35.56
C GLY A 470 -38.56 -25.66 -35.85
N THR A 471 -38.22 -24.62 -36.63
CA THR A 471 -36.81 -24.24 -36.84
C THR A 471 -36.12 -23.94 -35.50
N PRO A 472 -34.79 -24.13 -35.37
CA PRO A 472 -34.07 -23.86 -34.13
C PRO A 472 -34.33 -22.46 -33.54
N VAL A 473 -34.50 -21.44 -34.41
CA VAL A 473 -34.87 -20.08 -34.01
C VAL A 473 -36.28 -20.01 -33.43
N SER A 474 -37.26 -20.69 -34.03
CA SER A 474 -38.64 -20.69 -33.50
C SER A 474 -38.70 -21.31 -32.10
N GLN A 475 -37.95 -22.39 -31.87
CA GLN A 475 -37.84 -23.05 -30.56
C GLN A 475 -37.15 -22.14 -29.53
N ALA A 476 -36.04 -21.51 -29.92
CA ALA A 476 -35.33 -20.57 -29.04
C ALA A 476 -36.21 -19.36 -28.67
N ARG A 477 -36.96 -18.77 -29.62
CA ARG A 477 -37.89 -17.67 -29.37
C ARG A 477 -39.04 -18.06 -28.43
N GLU A 478 -39.58 -19.27 -28.53
CA GLU A 478 -40.63 -19.76 -27.62
C GLU A 478 -40.11 -19.81 -26.16
N VAL A 479 -38.89 -20.31 -25.95
CA VAL A 479 -38.26 -20.35 -24.61
C VAL A 479 -37.94 -18.94 -24.09
N LEU A 480 -37.48 -18.03 -24.95
CA LEU A 480 -37.23 -16.62 -24.58
C LEU A 480 -38.53 -15.89 -24.20
N ALA A 481 -39.61 -16.08 -24.94
CA ALA A 481 -40.93 -15.52 -24.62
C ALA A 481 -41.52 -16.10 -23.31
N ALA A 482 -41.27 -17.38 -23.02
CA ALA A 482 -41.60 -17.98 -21.73
C ALA A 482 -40.78 -17.38 -20.57
N LEU A 483 -39.51 -17.03 -20.80
CA LEU A 483 -38.64 -16.39 -19.80
C LEU A 483 -39.09 -14.97 -19.42
N VAL A 484 -39.61 -14.17 -20.36
CA VAL A 484 -40.19 -12.84 -20.09
C VAL A 484 -41.31 -12.92 -19.05
N ASN A 485 -42.15 -13.95 -19.15
CA ASN A 485 -43.31 -14.16 -18.28
C ASN A 485 -42.98 -14.98 -17.01
N SER A 486 -41.70 -15.35 -16.80
CA SER A 486 -41.29 -16.11 -15.63
C SER A 486 -41.13 -15.22 -14.40
N ASP A 487 -41.84 -15.56 -13.32
CA ASP A 487 -41.85 -14.80 -12.06
C ASP A 487 -40.60 -15.09 -11.20
N THR A 488 -39.43 -15.08 -11.85
CA THR A 488 -38.09 -15.39 -11.31
C THR A 488 -37.46 -14.22 -10.54
N THR A 489 -38.29 -13.38 -9.91
CA THR A 489 -37.90 -12.15 -9.20
C THR A 489 -36.92 -12.36 -8.03
N GLY A 490 -36.77 -13.59 -7.53
CA GLY A 490 -35.87 -13.93 -6.43
C GLY A 490 -34.62 -14.74 -6.80
N ASN A 491 -34.40 -15.14 -8.06
CA ASN A 491 -33.33 -16.10 -8.39
C ASN A 491 -32.66 -15.85 -9.75
N ALA A 492 -31.78 -14.85 -9.77
CA ALA A 492 -30.97 -14.45 -10.93
C ALA A 492 -30.19 -15.62 -11.57
N THR A 493 -29.69 -16.55 -10.75
CA THR A 493 -28.97 -17.75 -11.20
C THR A 493 -29.87 -18.68 -12.03
N THR A 494 -31.14 -18.88 -11.66
CA THR A 494 -32.06 -19.69 -12.48
C THR A 494 -32.39 -19.04 -13.82
N PHE A 495 -32.56 -17.72 -13.84
CA PHE A 495 -32.77 -16.95 -15.07
C PHE A 495 -31.56 -17.04 -16.01
N ALA A 496 -30.35 -16.77 -15.48
CA ALA A 496 -29.11 -16.80 -16.25
C ALA A 496 -28.78 -18.20 -16.79
N ASN A 497 -29.03 -19.25 -16.00
CA ASN A 497 -28.89 -20.64 -16.45
C ASN A 497 -29.81 -20.95 -17.63
N ALA A 498 -31.08 -20.56 -17.56
CA ALA A 498 -32.04 -20.81 -18.63
C ALA A 498 -31.70 -20.03 -19.91
N LEU A 499 -31.28 -18.77 -19.79
CA LEU A 499 -30.88 -17.94 -20.92
C LEU A 499 -29.62 -18.50 -21.63
N ALA A 500 -28.57 -18.84 -20.87
CA ALA A 500 -27.38 -19.48 -21.42
C ALA A 500 -27.68 -20.85 -22.05
N GLN A 501 -28.51 -21.67 -21.41
CA GLN A 501 -28.91 -22.97 -21.96
C GLN A 501 -29.68 -22.81 -23.27
N THR A 502 -30.53 -21.78 -23.41
CA THR A 502 -31.27 -21.50 -24.65
C THR A 502 -30.32 -21.12 -25.79
N LEU A 503 -29.35 -20.23 -25.52
CA LEU A 503 -28.32 -19.84 -26.49
C LEU A 503 -27.45 -21.03 -26.91
N TYR A 504 -27.00 -21.87 -25.96
CA TYR A 504 -26.22 -23.06 -26.30
C TYR A 504 -27.03 -24.11 -27.07
N GLN A 505 -28.32 -24.32 -26.73
CA GLN A 505 -29.19 -25.24 -27.46
C GLN A 505 -29.39 -24.78 -28.91
N TYR A 506 -29.64 -23.48 -29.12
CA TYR A 506 -29.75 -22.90 -30.46
C TYR A 506 -28.49 -23.11 -31.30
N LEU A 507 -27.31 -22.83 -30.73
CA LEU A 507 -26.02 -23.01 -31.42
C LEU A 507 -25.67 -24.49 -31.64
N GLU A 508 -26.09 -25.38 -30.75
CA GLU A 508 -25.93 -26.84 -30.90
C GLU A 508 -26.75 -27.38 -32.06
N GLU A 509 -28.01 -26.94 -32.19
CA GLU A 509 -28.90 -27.34 -33.29
C GLU A 509 -28.54 -26.68 -34.63
N THR A 510 -28.02 -25.45 -34.62
CA THR A 510 -27.69 -24.70 -35.84
C THR A 510 -26.30 -25.05 -36.39
N PHE A 511 -25.31 -25.26 -35.51
CA PHE A 511 -23.90 -25.44 -35.92
C PHE A 511 -23.23 -26.71 -35.38
N GLY A 512 -23.92 -27.55 -34.60
CA GLY A 512 -23.37 -28.81 -34.11
C GLY A 512 -22.31 -28.67 -33.01
N LEU A 513 -22.54 -27.79 -32.02
CA LEU A 513 -21.64 -27.62 -30.87
C LEU A 513 -21.32 -28.95 -30.19
N SER A 514 -20.03 -29.25 -30.06
CA SER A 514 -19.53 -30.41 -29.32
C SER A 514 -19.51 -30.19 -27.80
N GLN A 515 -19.45 -28.93 -27.34
CA GLN A 515 -19.39 -28.55 -25.93
C GLN A 515 -20.11 -27.20 -25.70
N ARG A 516 -20.88 -27.13 -24.60
CA ARG A 516 -21.60 -25.92 -24.18
C ARG A 516 -20.72 -25.01 -23.32
N ASN A 517 -19.73 -24.38 -23.95
CA ASN A 517 -18.84 -23.39 -23.34
C ASN A 517 -18.58 -22.20 -24.30
N ILE A 518 -18.09 -21.08 -23.78
CA ILE A 518 -17.92 -19.83 -24.56
C ILE A 518 -16.86 -19.97 -25.66
N ASP A 519 -15.75 -20.68 -25.40
CA ASP A 519 -14.64 -20.82 -26.34
C ASP A 519 -15.04 -21.66 -27.58
N THR A 520 -15.76 -22.77 -27.36
CA THR A 520 -16.30 -23.62 -28.43
C THR A 520 -17.44 -22.90 -29.18
N ALA A 521 -18.27 -22.10 -28.50
CA ALA A 521 -19.24 -21.24 -29.18
C ALA A 521 -18.56 -20.18 -30.06
N ARG A 522 -17.49 -19.53 -29.57
CA ARG A 522 -16.68 -18.60 -30.36
C ARG A 522 -16.11 -19.30 -31.59
N GLU A 523 -15.39 -20.40 -31.39
CA GLU A 523 -14.72 -21.14 -32.46
C GLU A 523 -15.70 -21.57 -33.56
N VAL A 524 -16.84 -22.15 -33.19
CA VAL A 524 -17.83 -22.65 -34.15
C VAL A 524 -18.51 -21.50 -34.91
N CYS A 525 -18.88 -20.40 -34.25
CA CYS A 525 -19.46 -19.23 -34.93
C CYS A 525 -18.45 -18.53 -35.87
N THR A 526 -17.17 -18.44 -35.50
CA THR A 526 -16.12 -17.92 -36.40
C THR A 526 -15.93 -18.81 -37.63
N HIS A 527 -15.91 -20.14 -37.47
CA HIS A 527 -15.83 -21.07 -38.60
C HIS A 527 -17.09 -21.05 -39.49
N ALA A 528 -18.26 -20.72 -38.92
CA ALA A 528 -19.50 -20.53 -39.67
C ALA A 528 -19.59 -19.17 -40.40
N GLY A 529 -18.59 -18.29 -40.28
CA GLY A 529 -18.54 -17.01 -40.99
C GLY A 529 -19.40 -15.90 -40.36
N ILE A 530 -19.81 -16.04 -39.09
CA ILE A 530 -20.58 -15.01 -38.39
C ILE A 530 -19.71 -13.75 -38.19
N PRO A 531 -20.22 -12.53 -38.46
CA PRO A 531 -19.44 -11.30 -38.30
C PRO A 531 -19.00 -11.03 -36.86
N GLU A 532 -17.79 -10.48 -36.70
CA GLU A 532 -17.20 -10.17 -35.37
C GLU A 532 -18.13 -9.36 -34.43
N PRO A 533 -18.90 -8.34 -34.89
CA PRO A 533 -19.81 -7.61 -34.00
C PRO A 533 -20.92 -8.48 -33.38
N VAL A 534 -21.44 -9.45 -34.14
CA VAL A 534 -22.48 -10.39 -33.69
C VAL A 534 -21.86 -11.41 -32.73
N LEU A 535 -20.63 -11.82 -33.01
CA LEU A 535 -19.83 -12.72 -32.18
C LEU A 535 -19.48 -12.10 -30.82
N GLU A 536 -19.07 -10.82 -30.79
CA GLU A 536 -18.85 -10.07 -29.55
C GLU A 536 -20.14 -9.96 -28.73
N GLY A 537 -21.28 -9.65 -29.37
CA GLY A 537 -22.60 -9.60 -28.72
C GLY A 537 -23.02 -10.93 -28.09
N LEU A 538 -22.85 -12.04 -28.80
CA LEU A 538 -23.11 -13.40 -28.28
C LEU A 538 -22.26 -13.70 -27.04
N ILE A 539 -20.98 -13.36 -27.09
CA ILE A 539 -20.01 -13.68 -26.04
C ILE A 539 -20.21 -12.80 -24.81
N ASP A 540 -20.54 -11.53 -24.98
CA ASP A 540 -20.93 -10.63 -23.89
C ASP A 540 -22.19 -11.16 -23.16
N LEU A 541 -23.21 -11.62 -23.88
CA LEU A 541 -24.41 -12.22 -23.30
C LEU A 541 -24.10 -13.50 -22.50
N LEU A 542 -23.32 -14.42 -23.07
CA LEU A 542 -22.92 -15.65 -22.37
C LEU A 542 -22.05 -15.34 -21.14
N THR A 543 -21.14 -14.36 -21.22
CA THR A 543 -20.30 -13.92 -20.12
C THR A 543 -21.13 -13.29 -18.98
N LYS A 544 -22.14 -12.48 -19.33
CA LYS A 544 -23.11 -11.93 -18.36
C LYS A 544 -23.94 -13.03 -17.69
N CYS A 545 -24.35 -14.04 -18.44
CA CYS A 545 -25.03 -15.21 -17.86
C CYS A 545 -24.12 -15.96 -16.87
N ASP A 546 -22.85 -16.18 -17.23
CA ASP A 546 -21.88 -16.82 -16.35
C ASP A 546 -21.60 -16.00 -15.08
N TYR A 547 -21.54 -14.68 -15.18
CA TYR A 547 -21.43 -13.80 -14.01
C TYR A 547 -22.59 -14.04 -13.02
N HIS A 548 -23.85 -14.01 -13.46
CA HIS A 548 -25.01 -14.25 -12.59
C HIS A 548 -25.18 -15.74 -12.18
N ARG A 549 -24.51 -16.66 -12.87
CA ARG A 549 -24.43 -18.08 -12.50
C ARG A 549 -23.48 -18.32 -11.32
N PHE A 550 -22.34 -17.63 -11.28
CA PHE A 550 -21.31 -17.81 -10.27
C PHE A 550 -21.32 -16.77 -9.14
N ALA A 551 -21.91 -15.59 -9.37
CA ALA A 551 -22.16 -14.55 -8.39
C ALA A 551 -23.66 -14.19 -8.35
N PRO A 552 -24.44 -14.62 -7.35
CA PRO A 552 -25.88 -14.43 -7.30
C PRO A 552 -26.27 -12.98 -6.90
N VAL A 553 -25.95 -12.03 -7.77
CA VAL A 553 -26.43 -10.64 -7.71
C VAL A 553 -27.86 -10.58 -8.24
N SER A 554 -28.77 -9.93 -7.50
CA SER A 554 -30.17 -9.76 -7.88
C SER A 554 -30.30 -8.97 -9.19
N LEU A 555 -30.94 -9.57 -10.20
CA LEU A 555 -31.27 -8.93 -11.47
C LEU A 555 -32.63 -8.22 -11.40
N SER A 556 -32.68 -6.94 -11.77
CA SER A 556 -33.94 -6.23 -11.95
C SER A 556 -34.73 -6.76 -13.15
N THR A 557 -36.05 -6.55 -13.16
CA THR A 557 -36.90 -6.91 -14.32
C THR A 557 -36.50 -6.18 -15.60
N SER A 558 -36.01 -4.94 -15.50
CA SER A 558 -35.44 -4.19 -16.63
C SER A 558 -34.21 -4.90 -17.21
N GLU A 559 -33.24 -5.28 -16.37
CA GLU A 559 -32.01 -5.94 -16.83
C GLU A 559 -32.30 -7.33 -17.44
N ARG A 560 -33.23 -8.10 -16.84
CA ARG A 560 -33.68 -9.37 -17.42
C ARG A 560 -34.27 -9.17 -18.83
N ASN A 561 -35.13 -8.17 -19.01
CA ASN A 561 -35.71 -7.87 -20.32
C ASN A 561 -34.65 -7.39 -21.33
N THR A 562 -33.65 -6.62 -20.91
CA THR A 562 -32.51 -6.23 -21.76
C THR A 562 -31.68 -7.44 -22.21
N LEU A 563 -31.43 -8.41 -21.31
CA LEU A 563 -30.69 -9.63 -21.64
C LEU A 563 -31.48 -10.54 -22.61
N ILE A 564 -32.80 -10.65 -22.46
CA ILE A 564 -33.66 -11.38 -23.41
C ILE A 564 -33.63 -10.71 -24.78
N ALA A 565 -33.87 -9.40 -24.85
CA ALA A 565 -33.87 -8.66 -26.12
C ALA A 565 -32.51 -8.72 -26.83
N GLY A 566 -31.41 -8.72 -26.09
CA GLY A 566 -30.07 -8.96 -26.64
C GLY A 566 -29.92 -10.36 -27.24
N ALA A 567 -30.39 -11.40 -26.54
CA ALA A 567 -30.37 -12.78 -27.03
C ALA A 567 -31.22 -12.96 -28.30
N GLU A 568 -32.43 -12.39 -28.35
CA GLU A 568 -33.26 -12.37 -29.56
C GLU A 568 -32.55 -11.67 -30.73
N THR A 569 -31.90 -10.54 -30.48
CA THR A 569 -31.15 -9.78 -31.50
C THR A 569 -30.02 -10.62 -32.09
N VAL A 570 -29.19 -11.21 -31.24
CA VAL A 570 -28.05 -12.06 -31.66
C VAL A 570 -28.53 -13.30 -32.42
N ILE A 571 -29.61 -13.97 -31.98
CA ILE A 571 -30.18 -15.11 -32.71
C ILE A 571 -30.64 -14.70 -34.11
N ASN A 572 -31.32 -13.57 -34.26
CA ASN A 572 -31.79 -13.07 -35.55
C ASN A 572 -30.63 -12.68 -36.47
N GLU A 573 -29.59 -12.02 -35.94
CA GLU A 573 -28.40 -11.68 -36.72
C GLU A 573 -27.63 -12.93 -37.17
N ILE A 574 -27.53 -13.96 -36.33
CA ILE A 574 -26.93 -15.25 -36.69
C ILE A 574 -27.76 -15.96 -37.78
N GLU A 575 -29.11 -16.00 -37.65
CA GLU A 575 -30.01 -16.58 -38.66
C GLU A 575 -29.85 -15.91 -40.03
N ASN A 576 -29.87 -14.57 -40.06
CA ASN A 576 -29.74 -13.77 -41.29
C ASN A 576 -28.39 -13.98 -42.01
N HIS A 577 -27.30 -14.23 -41.27
CA HIS A 577 -25.99 -14.50 -41.87
C HIS A 577 -25.78 -15.98 -42.23
N HIS A 578 -26.46 -16.90 -41.54
CA HIS A 578 -26.34 -18.33 -41.80
C HIS A 578 -27.19 -18.83 -42.98
N ASN A 579 -28.37 -18.25 -43.20
CA ASN A 579 -29.33 -18.74 -44.20
C ASN A 579 -29.77 -17.61 -45.17
N PRO A 580 -28.97 -17.28 -46.20
CA PRO A 580 -29.11 -16.05 -46.99
C PRO A 580 -30.22 -16.08 -48.06
N HIS A 581 -31.34 -16.77 -47.80
CA HIS A 581 -32.33 -17.10 -48.84
C HIS A 581 -33.64 -16.29 -48.83
N ASP A 582 -33.86 -15.40 -47.85
CA ASP A 582 -34.96 -14.42 -47.83
C ASP A 582 -34.43 -13.00 -47.55
N ALA A 583 -33.94 -12.34 -48.61
CA ALA A 583 -33.58 -10.92 -48.66
C ALA A 583 -34.04 -10.28 -49.98
#